data_AF-U6DUF7-F1
#
_entry.id   AF-U6DUF7-F1
#
_cell.length_a   1.000
_cell.length_b   1.000
_cell.length_c   1.000
_cell.angle_alpha   90.00
_cell.angle_beta   90.00
_cell.angle_gamma   90.00
#
_symmetry.space_group_name_H-M   'P 1'
#
loop_
_entity.id
_entity.type
_entity.pdbx_description
1 polymer ?
#
loop_
_entity_poly.entity_id
_entity_poly.type
_entity_poly.pdbx_seq_one_letter_code
_entity_poly.pdbx_strand_id
1 'polypeptide(L)'
;SRDLAGAISELSGTCGASPATGMESRCYGCAVKFTLFKKEYGCKNCGRAFCSGCLSFSAVVPRTGNTQQKVCKQCHEVLTRGSSPANASKWSPPQNYKKRVAALEAKQKPSIPQSQGLIHQDQVIAERLARLRQQNKPKSVASQAEIEARLAALRDEPRGSIPSIQEMEARLAALQGRVPPSQNPQLAHQPPDTRTQAQQAQDLLTELAAQVAIDESCQRGGPAASVQNDLNQCGPGGQSANSKGQTTWSLEEEKSRLLAEAAVELREENTRQERILALAKRLAVLRGEDPDK
;
A
#
# COMPACT_ATOMS: atom_id res chain seq x y z
N SER A 1 -13.31 65.43 -18.83
CA SER A 1 -14.53 64.67 -19.05
C SER A 1 -14.21 63.26 -19.53
N ARG A 2 -14.58 62.27 -18.71
CA ARG A 2 -15.03 60.91 -19.05
C ARG A 2 -14.10 59.98 -19.84
N ASP A 3 -13.62 58.99 -19.10
CA ASP A 3 -13.81 57.54 -19.34
C ASP A 3 -13.15 56.83 -20.53
N LEU A 4 -12.60 55.67 -20.16
CA LEU A 4 -12.70 54.35 -20.80
C LEU A 4 -11.42 53.75 -21.45
N ALA A 5 -10.72 52.99 -20.60
CA ALA A 5 -10.43 51.56 -20.72
C ALA A 5 -9.57 51.01 -21.87
N GLY A 6 -8.58 50.21 -21.44
CA GLY A 6 -8.54 48.79 -21.82
C GLY A 6 -7.31 48.34 -22.63
N ALA A 7 -6.47 47.50 -22.01
CA ALA A 7 -6.43 46.04 -22.26
C ALA A 7 -4.99 45.48 -22.13
N ILE A 8 -4.74 44.73 -21.04
CA ILE A 8 -4.54 43.27 -20.96
C ILE A 8 -3.06 42.85 -21.11
N SER A 9 -2.51 42.51 -19.94
CA SER A 9 -1.26 41.80 -19.72
C SER A 9 -1.29 40.35 -20.20
N GLU A 10 -0.11 39.89 -20.61
CA GLU A 10 0.27 38.50 -20.81
C GLU A 10 0.15 37.62 -19.55
N LEU A 11 0.33 36.31 -19.81
CA LEU A 11 0.88 35.25 -18.95
C LEU A 11 -0.13 34.24 -18.36
N SER A 12 -0.19 33.09 -19.06
CA SER A 12 0.35 31.83 -18.54
C SER A 12 0.10 31.51 -17.06
N GLY A 13 -1.12 31.04 -16.76
CA GLY A 13 -1.50 30.54 -15.44
C GLY A 13 -1.23 29.05 -15.27
N THR A 14 -0.07 28.74 -14.70
CA THR A 14 0.23 27.66 -13.74
C THR A 14 -0.93 26.73 -13.32
N CYS A 15 -0.80 25.42 -13.57
CA CYS A 15 -1.51 24.40 -12.81
C CYS A 15 -0.59 23.83 -11.71
N GLY A 16 -0.67 24.41 -10.52
CA GLY A 16 0.00 23.93 -9.30
C GLY A 16 -1.01 23.49 -8.22
N ALA A 17 -0.78 22.27 -7.71
CA ALA A 17 -1.08 21.72 -6.38
C ALA A 17 -2.52 21.70 -5.79
N SER A 18 -3.09 20.47 -5.74
CA SER A 18 -3.74 19.70 -4.64
C SER A 18 -4.21 20.41 -3.34
N PRO A 19 -5.35 19.99 -2.70
CA PRO A 19 -5.40 18.74 -1.92
C PRO A 19 -6.79 18.03 -1.81
N ALA A 20 -6.80 16.93 -1.06
CA ALA A 20 -7.93 16.08 -0.61
C ALA A 20 -8.27 14.86 -1.49
N THR A 21 -7.77 13.70 -1.07
CA THR A 21 -8.46 12.41 -1.13
C THR A 21 -9.77 12.48 -0.33
N GLY A 22 -10.71 13.31 -0.77
CA GLY A 22 -12.12 13.08 -0.56
C GLY A 22 -12.60 12.26 -1.75
N MET A 23 -13.36 11.19 -1.52
CA MET A 23 -14.08 10.54 -2.61
C MET A 23 -15.03 11.59 -3.20
N GLU A 24 -14.59 12.23 -4.28
CA GLU A 24 -15.35 13.31 -4.89
C GLU A 24 -16.60 12.73 -5.53
N SER A 25 -17.77 12.97 -4.92
CA SER A 25 -19.03 12.58 -5.51
C SER A 25 -19.22 13.34 -6.82
N ARG A 26 -19.13 12.61 -7.93
CA ARG A 26 -19.29 13.11 -9.30
C ARG A 26 -20.47 12.42 -9.95
N CYS A 27 -21.10 13.11 -10.90
CA CYS A 27 -22.13 12.52 -11.74
C CYS A 27 -21.53 11.36 -12.55
N TYR A 28 -22.15 10.19 -12.46
CA TYR A 28 -21.70 9.01 -13.19
C TYR A 28 -21.88 9.15 -14.72
N GLY A 29 -22.75 10.05 -15.18
CA GLY A 29 -23.01 10.26 -16.61
C GLY A 29 -22.07 11.27 -17.28
N CYS A 30 -21.81 12.40 -16.62
CA CYS A 30 -21.03 13.50 -17.20
C CYS A 30 -19.79 13.91 -16.37
N ALA A 31 -19.45 13.14 -15.34
CA ALA A 31 -18.31 13.36 -14.44
C ALA A 31 -18.25 14.74 -13.73
N VAL A 32 -19.33 15.54 -13.80
CA VAL A 32 -19.41 16.82 -13.09
C VAL A 32 -19.39 16.60 -11.58
N LYS A 33 -18.55 17.37 -10.88
CA LYS A 33 -18.49 17.39 -9.42
C LYS A 33 -19.79 17.96 -8.84
N PHE A 34 -20.34 17.29 -7.84
CA PHE A 34 -21.49 17.84 -7.11
C PHE A 34 -21.05 19.02 -6.23
N THR A 35 -21.89 20.03 -6.18
CA THR A 35 -21.65 21.27 -5.41
C THR A 35 -22.98 21.73 -4.82
N LEU A 36 -22.98 22.76 -3.96
CA LEU A 36 -24.21 23.31 -3.39
C LEU A 36 -25.25 23.71 -4.46
N PHE A 37 -24.79 24.15 -5.64
CA PHE A 37 -25.64 24.48 -6.78
C PHE A 37 -25.98 23.27 -7.67
N LYS A 38 -25.18 22.21 -7.60
CA LYS A 38 -25.30 20.99 -8.42
C LYS A 38 -25.64 19.81 -7.51
N LYS A 39 -26.92 19.69 -7.16
CA LYS A 39 -27.43 18.63 -6.28
C LYS A 39 -27.22 17.23 -6.88
N GLU A 40 -26.90 16.29 -6.01
CA GLU A 40 -26.79 14.86 -6.33
C GLU A 40 -28.16 14.18 -6.32
N TYR A 41 -28.42 13.36 -7.35
CA TYR A 41 -29.62 12.54 -7.47
C TYR A 41 -29.26 11.08 -7.76
N GLY A 42 -29.94 10.13 -7.09
CA GLY A 42 -29.72 8.71 -7.28
C GLY A 42 -30.67 8.08 -8.31
N CYS A 43 -30.13 7.26 -9.22
CA CYS A 43 -30.95 6.44 -10.13
C CYS A 43 -31.60 5.29 -9.36
N LYS A 44 -32.93 5.15 -9.41
CA LYS A 44 -33.66 4.08 -8.69
C LYS A 44 -33.43 2.67 -9.23
N ASN A 45 -32.88 2.54 -10.44
CA ASN A 45 -32.56 1.24 -11.04
C ASN A 45 -31.12 0.76 -10.73
N CYS A 46 -30.10 1.61 -10.95
CA CYS A 46 -28.70 1.21 -10.76
C CYS A 46 -28.04 1.76 -9.48
N GLY A 47 -28.72 2.63 -8.72
CA GLY A 47 -28.22 3.18 -7.45
C GLY A 47 -27.07 4.18 -7.57
N ARG A 48 -26.62 4.52 -8.78
CA ARG A 48 -25.50 5.46 -9.00
C ARG A 48 -25.97 6.92 -8.92
N ALA A 49 -25.03 7.80 -8.61
CA ALA A 49 -25.21 9.24 -8.49
C ALA A 49 -25.18 9.96 -9.84
N PHE A 50 -26.11 10.89 -10.06
CA PHE A 50 -26.25 11.67 -11.28
C PHE A 50 -26.66 13.12 -10.97
N CYS A 51 -26.34 14.06 -11.86
CA CYS A 51 -26.90 15.40 -11.80
C CYS A 51 -28.32 15.44 -12.40
N SER A 52 -29.08 16.50 -12.16
CA SER A 52 -30.45 16.68 -12.67
C SER A 52 -30.56 16.50 -14.20
N GLY A 53 -29.56 16.95 -14.96
CA GLY A 53 -29.53 16.79 -16.41
C GLY A 53 -29.38 15.32 -16.86
N CYS A 54 -28.55 14.54 -16.15
CA CYS A 54 -28.33 13.13 -16.46
C CYS A 54 -29.44 12.21 -15.93
N LEU A 55 -30.21 12.66 -14.93
CA LEU A 55 -31.36 11.95 -14.35
C LEU A 55 -32.71 12.55 -14.83
N SER A 56 -32.82 12.89 -16.11
CA SER A 56 -34.01 13.51 -16.69
C SER A 56 -35.10 12.49 -17.10
N PHE A 57 -34.73 11.22 -17.30
CA PHE A 57 -35.61 10.17 -17.82
C PHE A 57 -36.46 9.51 -16.73
N SER A 58 -37.65 9.04 -17.11
CA SER A 58 -38.57 8.31 -16.23
C SER A 58 -38.90 6.95 -16.84
N ALA A 59 -38.72 5.86 -16.11
CA ALA A 59 -39.07 4.52 -16.55
C ALA A 59 -39.72 3.73 -15.42
N VAL A 60 -40.49 2.70 -15.77
CA VAL A 60 -41.05 1.76 -14.79
C VAL A 60 -39.92 0.88 -14.27
N VAL A 61 -39.68 0.91 -12.96
CA VAL A 61 -38.59 0.16 -12.33
C VAL A 61 -39.16 -1.06 -11.58
N PRO A 62 -38.89 -2.30 -12.05
CA PRO A 62 -39.40 -3.52 -11.41
C PRO A 62 -38.96 -3.67 -9.95
N ARG A 63 -37.77 -3.14 -9.61
CA ARG A 63 -37.21 -3.17 -8.25
C ARG A 63 -37.99 -2.31 -7.24
N THR A 64 -38.83 -1.38 -7.70
CA THR A 64 -39.56 -0.42 -6.85
C THR A 64 -41.07 -0.57 -7.03
N GLY A 65 -41.55 -1.82 -7.05
CA GLY A 65 -42.99 -2.12 -7.13
C GLY A 65 -43.63 -1.74 -8.46
N ASN A 66 -42.88 -1.78 -9.57
CA ASN A 66 -43.37 -1.46 -10.91
C ASN A 66 -43.96 -0.04 -11.05
N THR A 67 -43.39 0.92 -10.30
CA THR A 67 -43.77 2.33 -10.37
C THR A 67 -42.86 3.13 -11.29
N GLN A 68 -43.35 4.24 -11.84
CA GLN A 68 -42.56 5.14 -12.68
C GLN A 68 -41.59 5.93 -11.81
N GLN A 69 -40.29 5.77 -12.06
CA GLN A 69 -39.22 6.39 -11.27
C GLN A 69 -38.21 7.11 -12.16
N LYS A 70 -37.55 8.12 -11.62
CA LYS A 70 -36.45 8.80 -12.29
C LYS A 70 -35.24 7.88 -12.40
N VAL A 71 -34.73 7.75 -13.62
CA VAL A 71 -33.62 6.86 -13.98
C VAL A 71 -32.61 7.59 -14.88
N CYS A 72 -31.38 7.10 -14.91
CA CYS A 72 -30.38 7.60 -15.86
C CYS A 72 -30.66 7.10 -17.28
N LYS A 73 -30.06 7.76 -18.28
CA LYS A 73 -30.20 7.41 -19.70
C LYS A 73 -29.99 5.91 -19.97
N GLN A 74 -28.90 5.35 -19.44
CA GLN A 74 -28.57 3.92 -19.61
C GLN A 74 -29.67 3.00 -19.07
N CYS A 75 -30.21 3.31 -17.88
CA CYS A 75 -31.27 2.50 -17.27
C CYS A 75 -32.59 2.66 -18.01
N HIS A 76 -32.91 3.87 -18.48
CA HIS A 76 -34.07 4.10 -19.32
C HIS A 76 -34.01 3.26 -20.59
N GLU A 77 -32.88 3.22 -21.29
CA GLU A 77 -32.72 2.40 -22.48
C GLU A 77 -32.89 0.90 -22.20
N VAL A 78 -32.28 0.39 -21.13
CA VAL A 78 -32.40 -1.02 -20.73
C VAL A 78 -33.84 -1.41 -20.38
N LEU A 79 -34.56 -0.53 -19.68
CA LEU A 79 -35.93 -0.80 -19.21
C LEU A 79 -36.95 -0.63 -20.35
N THR A 80 -36.78 0.37 -21.20
CA THR A 80 -37.74 0.67 -22.29
C THR A 80 -37.53 -0.22 -23.51
N ARG A 81 -36.28 -0.59 -23.85
CA ARG A 81 -36.01 -1.49 -24.98
C ARG A 81 -36.18 -2.96 -24.64
N GLY A 82 -36.45 -3.30 -23.37
CA GLY A 82 -36.49 -4.68 -22.91
C GLY A 82 -35.18 -5.38 -23.25
N SER A 83 -34.11 -5.09 -22.50
CA SER A 83 -32.86 -5.83 -22.69
C SER A 83 -33.17 -7.32 -22.54
N SER A 84 -33.09 -8.08 -23.64
CA SER A 84 -32.72 -9.48 -23.56
C SER A 84 -31.46 -9.51 -22.68
N PRO A 85 -31.46 -10.22 -21.55
CA PRO A 85 -30.31 -10.21 -20.66
C PRO A 85 -29.17 -10.87 -21.43
N ALA A 86 -28.28 -10.05 -22.00
CA ALA A 86 -26.95 -10.51 -22.34
C ALA A 86 -26.36 -10.97 -21.01
N ASN A 87 -26.25 -12.30 -20.89
CA ASN A 87 -25.92 -13.09 -19.72
C ASN A 87 -24.58 -12.67 -19.07
N ALA A 88 -24.56 -11.57 -18.33
CA ALA A 88 -23.36 -11.11 -17.63
C ALA A 88 -23.49 -11.18 -16.11
N SER A 89 -24.59 -11.68 -15.56
CA SER A 89 -24.73 -11.83 -14.12
C SER A 89 -25.65 -13.00 -13.79
N LYS A 90 -25.03 -14.05 -13.23
CA LYS A 90 -25.62 -15.33 -12.78
C LYS A 90 -25.80 -16.34 -13.91
N TRP A 91 -24.76 -17.13 -14.12
CA TRP A 91 -24.88 -18.46 -14.71
C TRP A 91 -26.04 -19.20 -14.03
N SER A 92 -27.20 -19.25 -14.69
CA SER A 92 -28.26 -20.15 -14.30
C SER A 92 -27.89 -21.52 -14.86
N PRO A 93 -27.86 -22.59 -14.04
CA PRO A 93 -27.60 -23.91 -14.55
C PRO A 93 -28.60 -24.26 -15.66
N PRO A 94 -28.17 -24.96 -16.73
CA PRO A 94 -29.03 -25.38 -17.82
C PRO A 94 -30.31 -26.07 -17.32
N GLN A 95 -31.43 -25.90 -18.03
CA GLN A 95 -32.75 -26.42 -17.63
C GLN A 95 -32.71 -27.92 -17.24
N ASN A 96 -31.93 -28.70 -17.98
CA ASN A 96 -31.75 -30.14 -17.74
C ASN A 96 -31.04 -30.45 -16.42
N TYR A 97 -30.10 -29.60 -15.98
CA TYR A 97 -29.46 -29.73 -14.69
C TYR A 97 -30.47 -29.52 -13.56
N LYS A 98 -31.27 -28.44 -13.64
CA LYS A 98 -32.32 -28.15 -12.64
C LYS A 98 -33.32 -29.30 -12.49
N LYS A 99 -33.76 -29.88 -13.62
CA LYS A 99 -34.65 -31.06 -13.62
C LYS A 99 -34.02 -32.28 -12.96
N ARG A 100 -32.73 -32.54 -13.25
CA ARG A 100 -31.99 -33.66 -12.67
C ARG A 100 -31.84 -33.52 -11.15
N VAL A 101 -31.48 -32.34 -10.67
CA VAL A 101 -31.32 -32.08 -9.23
C VAL A 101 -32.66 -32.23 -8.50
N ALA A 102 -33.74 -31.66 -9.03
CA ALA A 102 -35.08 -31.82 -8.45
C ALA A 102 -35.54 -33.29 -8.39
N ALA A 103 -35.23 -34.09 -9.42
CA ALA A 103 -35.54 -35.52 -9.42
C ALA A 103 -34.72 -36.32 -8.39
N LEU A 104 -33.47 -35.94 -8.15
CA LEU A 104 -32.62 -36.55 -7.12
C LEU A 104 -33.10 -36.19 -5.71
N GLU A 105 -33.48 -34.94 -5.48
CA GLU A 105 -34.06 -34.48 -4.20
C GLU A 105 -35.40 -35.17 -3.90
N ALA A 106 -36.24 -35.38 -4.92
CA ALA A 106 -37.49 -36.13 -4.80
C ALA A 106 -37.26 -37.61 -4.43
N LYS A 107 -36.18 -38.23 -4.92
CA LYS A 107 -35.78 -39.60 -4.57
C LYS A 107 -35.13 -39.72 -3.18
N GLN A 108 -34.70 -38.63 -2.58
CA GLN A 108 -34.08 -38.61 -1.26
C GLN A 108 -35.10 -38.55 -0.10
N LYS A 109 -36.41 -38.44 -0.40
CA LYS A 109 -37.47 -38.69 0.59
C LYS A 109 -37.52 -40.19 0.92
N PRO A 110 -37.51 -40.57 2.22
CA PRO A 110 -37.22 -41.93 2.62
C PRO A 110 -38.41 -42.86 2.37
N SER A 111 -38.36 -43.60 1.27
CA SER A 111 -39.09 -44.87 1.09
C SER A 111 -38.05 -45.96 0.73
N ILE A 112 -37.54 -46.60 1.78
CA ILE A 112 -36.51 -47.66 1.87
C ILE A 112 -36.99 -48.95 1.16
N PRO A 113 -36.18 -49.82 0.49
CA PRO A 113 -35.09 -50.60 1.09
C PRO A 113 -33.87 -50.97 0.20
N GLN A 114 -32.85 -51.56 0.85
CA GLN A 114 -31.65 -52.24 0.29
C GLN A 114 -30.37 -51.39 0.18
N SER A 115 -29.58 -51.38 1.25
CA SER A 115 -28.12 -51.58 1.21
C SER A 115 -27.51 -51.41 2.61
N GLN A 116 -27.74 -52.36 3.52
CA GLN A 116 -27.09 -52.35 4.85
C GLN A 116 -25.55 -52.24 4.74
N GLY A 117 -24.94 -52.69 3.63
CA GLY A 117 -23.49 -52.63 3.39
C GLY A 117 -22.94 -51.24 3.04
N LEU A 118 -23.72 -50.36 2.41
CA LEU A 118 -23.26 -48.99 2.07
C LEU A 118 -23.32 -48.05 3.28
N ILE A 119 -24.24 -48.30 4.21
CA ILE A 119 -24.43 -47.48 5.41
C ILE A 119 -23.19 -47.56 6.33
N HIS A 120 -22.59 -48.74 6.47
CA HIS A 120 -21.39 -48.90 7.29
C HIS A 120 -20.17 -48.21 6.66
N GLN A 121 -20.00 -48.34 5.34
CA GLN A 121 -18.89 -47.68 4.64
C GLN A 121 -19.05 -46.14 4.69
N ASP A 122 -20.27 -45.64 4.54
CA ASP A 122 -20.59 -44.22 4.66
C ASP A 122 -20.35 -43.70 6.10
N GLN A 123 -20.67 -44.50 7.12
CA GLN A 123 -20.36 -44.18 8.51
C GLN A 123 -18.84 -44.09 8.76
N VAL A 124 -18.07 -45.06 8.26
CA VAL A 124 -16.60 -45.05 8.38
C VAL A 124 -15.98 -43.86 7.65
N ILE A 125 -16.50 -43.51 6.47
CA ILE A 125 -16.07 -42.33 5.70
C ILE A 125 -16.42 -41.04 6.45
N ALA A 126 -17.65 -40.93 6.99
CA ALA A 126 -18.08 -39.78 7.78
C ALA A 126 -17.23 -39.59 9.03
N GLU A 127 -16.90 -40.68 9.73
CA GLU A 127 -16.04 -40.65 10.90
C GLU A 127 -14.59 -40.27 10.54
N ARG A 128 -14.06 -40.78 9.42
CA ARG A 128 -12.75 -40.39 8.91
C ARG A 128 -12.70 -38.91 8.52
N LEU A 129 -13.75 -38.38 7.88
CA LEU A 129 -13.88 -36.97 7.55
C LEU A 129 -14.00 -36.08 8.80
N ALA A 130 -14.68 -36.55 9.84
CA ALA A 130 -14.76 -35.84 11.11
C ALA A 130 -13.38 -35.74 11.80
N ARG A 131 -12.62 -36.83 11.83
CA ARG A 131 -11.22 -36.84 12.34
C ARG A 131 -10.31 -35.91 11.54
N LEU A 132 -10.38 -35.96 10.21
CA LEU A 132 -9.59 -35.07 9.33
C LEU A 132 -9.93 -33.59 9.53
N ARG A 133 -11.19 -33.24 9.79
CA ARG A 133 -11.60 -31.85 10.09
C ARG A 133 -11.09 -31.36 11.44
N GLN A 134 -10.95 -32.25 12.42
CA GLN A 134 -10.35 -31.90 13.72
C GLN A 134 -8.84 -31.71 13.59
N GLN A 135 -8.16 -32.57 12.82
CA GLN A 135 -6.72 -32.47 12.57
C GLN A 135 -6.32 -31.28 11.68
N ASN A 136 -7.13 -30.99 10.65
CA ASN A 136 -6.92 -29.87 9.75
C ASN A 136 -7.70 -28.61 10.16
N LYS A 137 -8.23 -28.58 11.39
CA LYS A 137 -8.73 -27.32 11.95
C LYS A 137 -7.52 -26.39 11.96
N PRO A 138 -7.51 -25.29 11.17
CA PRO A 138 -6.43 -24.34 11.26
C PRO A 138 -6.37 -23.92 12.73
N LYS A 139 -5.24 -24.19 13.39
CA LYS A 139 -4.99 -23.70 14.75
C LYS A 139 -5.23 -22.21 14.66
N SER A 140 -6.34 -21.75 15.26
CA SER A 140 -6.61 -20.34 15.40
C SER A 140 -5.36 -19.71 15.98
N VAL A 141 -4.95 -18.56 15.43
CA VAL A 141 -3.79 -17.77 15.86
C VAL A 141 -3.49 -18.06 17.32
N ALA A 142 -2.31 -18.66 17.57
CA ALA A 142 -1.88 -19.09 18.90
C ALA A 142 -2.24 -17.99 19.90
N SER A 143 -2.92 -18.36 20.98
CA SER A 143 -3.38 -17.36 21.95
C SER A 143 -2.16 -16.57 22.46
N GLN A 144 -2.35 -15.31 22.84
CA GLN A 144 -1.27 -14.48 23.36
C GLN A 144 -0.46 -15.20 24.46
N ALA A 145 -1.14 -15.96 25.33
CA ALA A 145 -0.53 -16.79 26.36
C ALA A 145 0.34 -17.94 25.81
N GLU A 146 -0.05 -18.58 24.71
CA GLU A 146 0.76 -19.61 24.05
C GLU A 146 2.01 -19.01 23.39
N ILE A 147 1.88 -17.82 22.80
CA ILE A 147 3.00 -17.06 22.23
C ILE A 147 3.98 -16.67 23.33
N GLU A 148 3.49 -16.13 24.44
CA GLU A 148 4.30 -15.73 25.59
C GLU A 148 4.99 -16.92 26.25
N ALA A 149 4.29 -18.06 26.42
CA ALA A 149 4.88 -19.28 26.95
C ALA A 149 6.01 -19.82 26.06
N ARG A 150 5.83 -19.79 24.74
CA ARG A 150 6.87 -20.17 23.77
C ARG A 150 8.07 -19.22 23.79
N LEU A 151 7.81 -17.92 23.91
CA LEU A 151 8.87 -16.91 24.02
C LEU A 151 9.65 -17.04 25.32
N ALA A 152 8.98 -17.36 26.44
CA ALA A 152 9.63 -17.63 27.72
C ALA A 152 10.53 -18.86 27.66
N ALA A 153 10.03 -19.98 27.12
CA ALA A 153 10.82 -21.20 26.95
C ALA A 153 12.06 -21.00 26.06
N LEU A 154 11.98 -20.12 25.05
CA LEU A 154 13.12 -19.77 24.19
C LEU A 154 14.11 -18.78 24.83
N ARG A 155 13.75 -18.15 25.95
CA ARG A 155 14.67 -17.29 26.73
C ARG A 155 15.45 -18.06 27.77
N ASP A 156 14.89 -19.15 28.29
CA ASP A 156 15.53 -19.99 29.31
C ASP A 156 16.47 -21.05 28.71
N GLU A 157 16.40 -21.32 27.41
CA GLU A 157 17.43 -22.08 26.70
C GLU A 157 18.74 -21.27 26.69
N PRO A 158 19.86 -21.80 27.22
CA PRO A 158 21.14 -21.14 27.13
C PRO A 158 21.52 -21.08 25.66
N ARG A 159 21.23 -19.93 25.03
CA ARG A 159 21.76 -19.59 23.71
C ARG A 159 23.26 -19.78 23.82
N GLY A 160 23.79 -20.81 23.14
CA GLY A 160 25.21 -21.06 23.07
C GLY A 160 25.92 -19.74 22.79
N SER A 161 26.98 -19.48 23.55
CA SER A 161 27.72 -18.22 23.58
C SER A 161 27.88 -17.70 22.16
N ILE A 162 27.34 -16.50 21.89
CA ILE A 162 27.57 -15.85 20.60
C ILE A 162 29.10 -15.75 20.44
N PRO A 163 29.68 -16.32 19.36
CA PRO A 163 31.12 -16.29 19.17
C PRO A 163 31.63 -14.85 19.27
N SER A 164 32.71 -14.66 20.02
CA SER A 164 33.31 -13.34 20.20
C SER A 164 33.70 -12.76 18.84
N ILE A 165 33.68 -11.43 18.71
CA ILE A 165 34.11 -10.72 17.49
C ILE A 165 35.48 -11.22 17.02
N GLN A 166 36.41 -11.43 17.96
CA GLN A 166 37.75 -11.95 17.67
C GLN A 166 37.73 -13.39 17.10
N GLU A 167 36.79 -14.22 17.54
CA GLU A 167 36.60 -15.58 17.04
C GLU A 167 36.01 -15.58 15.62
N MET A 168 35.10 -14.63 15.36
CA MET A 168 34.55 -14.39 14.02
C MET A 168 35.64 -13.87 13.06
N GLU A 169 36.47 -12.93 13.49
CA GLU A 169 37.59 -12.40 12.72
C GLU A 169 38.62 -13.49 12.39
N ALA A 170 38.98 -14.32 13.37
CA ALA A 170 39.90 -15.44 13.18
C ALA A 170 39.36 -16.46 12.16
N ARG A 171 38.05 -16.75 12.22
CA ARG A 171 37.38 -17.63 11.25
C ARG A 171 37.38 -17.04 9.84
N LEU A 172 37.09 -15.74 9.70
CA LEU A 172 37.14 -15.05 8.41
C LEU A 172 38.56 -15.02 7.83
N ALA A 173 39.57 -14.76 8.66
CA ALA A 173 40.97 -14.78 8.24
C ALA A 173 41.40 -16.16 7.72
N ALA A 174 41.02 -17.23 8.44
CA ALA A 174 41.30 -18.61 8.04
C ALA A 174 40.66 -18.97 6.69
N LEU A 175 39.40 -18.56 6.46
CA LEU A 175 38.71 -18.76 5.18
C LEU A 175 39.34 -17.97 4.02
N GLN A 176 39.88 -16.79 4.31
CA GLN A 176 40.59 -15.95 3.34
C GLN A 176 42.06 -16.37 3.14
N GLY A 177 42.51 -17.46 3.78
CA GLY A 177 43.88 -17.95 3.70
C GLY A 177 44.91 -17.02 4.35
N ARG A 178 44.48 -16.08 5.19
CA ARG A 178 45.35 -15.19 5.95
C ARG A 178 45.54 -15.72 7.36
N VAL A 179 46.80 -15.90 7.78
CA VAL A 179 47.11 -16.23 9.18
C VAL A 179 46.82 -14.98 10.03
N PRO A 180 46.11 -15.07 11.16
CA PRO A 180 45.88 -13.93 12.04
C PRO A 180 47.22 -13.30 12.41
N PRO A 181 47.37 -11.96 12.38
CA PRO A 181 48.62 -11.33 12.75
C PRO A 181 48.94 -11.67 14.20
N SER A 182 50.05 -12.40 14.40
CA SER A 182 50.67 -12.60 15.71
C SER A 182 50.88 -11.22 16.35
N GLN A 183 50.54 -11.10 17.64
CA GLN A 183 50.66 -9.87 18.44
C GLN A 183 52.13 -9.47 18.67
N ASN A 184 52.85 -9.17 17.59
CA ASN A 184 54.11 -8.46 17.64
C ASN A 184 53.95 -7.15 16.88
N PRO A 185 54.35 -5.99 17.45
CA PRO A 185 54.37 -4.73 16.72
C PRO A 185 55.42 -4.84 15.60
N GLN A 186 54.97 -5.19 14.40
CA GLN A 186 55.77 -5.00 13.21
C GLN A 186 55.80 -3.49 12.95
N LEU A 187 56.94 -2.87 13.23
CA LEU A 187 57.30 -1.56 12.69
C LEU A 187 57.33 -1.68 11.16
N ALA A 188 56.18 -1.44 10.54
CA ALA A 188 56.08 -1.33 9.10
C ALA A 188 56.71 0.01 8.70
N HIS A 189 57.99 -0.03 8.33
CA HIS A 189 58.59 1.05 7.56
C HIS A 189 57.83 1.14 6.23
N GLN A 190 56.93 2.12 6.10
CA GLN A 190 56.38 2.44 4.78
C GLN A 190 57.50 3.04 3.93
N PRO A 191 57.70 2.55 2.70
CA PRO A 191 58.63 3.18 1.77
C PRO A 191 58.19 4.62 1.51
N PRO A 192 59.12 5.59 1.37
CA PRO A 192 58.78 6.95 1.03
C PRO A 192 57.97 6.97 -0.26
N ASP A 193 56.82 7.62 -0.22
CA ASP A 193 55.94 7.73 -1.38
C ASP A 193 56.67 8.52 -2.49
N THR A 194 57.01 7.84 -3.59
CA THR A 194 57.75 8.44 -4.71
C THR A 194 56.86 9.22 -5.67
N ARG A 195 55.54 9.25 -5.40
CA ARG A 195 54.55 9.99 -6.19
C ARG A 195 54.69 11.49 -5.97
N THR A 196 54.49 12.26 -7.04
CA THR A 196 54.46 13.72 -6.95
C THR A 196 53.22 14.18 -6.17
N GLN A 197 53.28 15.35 -5.54
CA GLN A 197 52.16 15.89 -4.77
C GLN A 197 50.86 15.99 -5.59
N ALA A 198 50.98 16.28 -6.89
CA ALA A 198 49.84 16.30 -7.82
C ALA A 198 49.23 14.91 -8.03
N GLN A 199 50.08 13.88 -8.14
CA GLN A 199 49.63 12.50 -8.27
C GLN A 199 48.94 12.02 -6.99
N GLN A 200 49.49 12.38 -5.82
CA GLN A 200 48.86 12.08 -4.52
C GLN A 200 47.49 12.73 -4.40
N ALA A 201 47.37 14.00 -4.79
CA ALA A 201 46.08 14.69 -4.80
C ALA A 201 45.09 14.03 -5.77
N GLN A 202 45.54 13.64 -6.96
CA GLN A 202 44.70 12.96 -7.95
C GLN A 202 44.23 11.59 -7.47
N ASP A 203 45.10 10.82 -6.83
CA ASP A 203 44.78 9.50 -6.28
C ASP A 203 43.76 9.64 -5.13
N LEU A 204 43.93 10.64 -4.24
CA LEU A 204 42.98 10.95 -3.17
C LEU A 204 41.59 11.36 -3.71
N LEU A 205 41.56 12.20 -4.76
CA LEU A 205 40.31 12.57 -5.41
C LEU A 205 39.64 11.36 -6.07
N THR A 206 40.43 10.43 -6.62
CA THR A 206 39.93 9.20 -7.23
C THR A 206 39.35 8.25 -6.19
N GLU A 207 40.01 8.12 -5.03
CA GLU A 207 39.52 7.33 -3.90
C GLU A 207 38.19 7.90 -3.35
N LEU A 208 38.12 9.20 -3.11
CA LEU A 208 36.90 9.89 -2.68
C LEU A 208 35.76 9.72 -3.68
N ALA A 209 36.04 9.85 -4.98
CA ALA A 209 35.04 9.65 -6.03
C ALA A 209 34.53 8.19 -6.07
N ALA A 210 35.41 7.21 -5.88
CA ALA A 210 35.02 5.80 -5.82
C ALA A 210 34.15 5.50 -4.59
N GLN A 211 34.47 6.09 -3.43
CA GLN A 211 33.67 5.93 -2.22
C GLN A 211 32.25 6.51 -2.40
N VAL A 212 32.14 7.71 -2.98
CA VAL A 212 30.83 8.33 -3.28
C VAL A 212 30.03 7.47 -4.26
N ALA A 213 30.66 6.90 -5.29
CA ALA A 213 29.98 6.02 -6.24
C ALA A 213 29.45 4.73 -5.57
N ILE A 214 30.19 4.17 -4.62
CA ILE A 214 29.75 3.02 -3.83
C ILE A 214 28.58 3.42 -2.93
N ASP A 215 28.67 4.52 -2.19
CA ASP A 215 27.61 4.99 -1.31
C ASP A 215 26.32 5.32 -2.07
N GLU A 216 26.43 5.94 -3.25
CA GLU A 216 25.30 6.17 -4.16
C GLU A 216 24.71 4.85 -4.67
N SER A 217 25.54 3.84 -4.97
CA SER A 217 25.05 2.53 -5.38
C SER A 217 24.33 1.78 -4.25
N CYS A 218 24.80 1.93 -3.01
CA CYS A 218 24.19 1.39 -1.81
C CYS A 218 22.87 2.10 -1.47
N GLN A 219 22.77 3.41 -1.69
CA GLN A 219 21.54 4.19 -1.48
C GLN A 219 20.52 4.04 -2.61
N ARG A 220 20.96 3.92 -3.86
CA ARG A 220 20.10 3.74 -5.04
C ARG A 220 19.63 2.28 -5.20
N GLY A 221 20.39 1.34 -4.66
CA GLY A 221 20.07 -0.09 -4.60
C GLY A 221 19.14 -0.44 -3.44
N GLY A 222 17.88 0.00 -3.47
CA GLY A 222 16.83 -0.78 -2.82
C GLY A 222 16.86 -2.22 -3.36
N PRO A 223 16.63 -3.23 -2.49
CA PRO A 223 17.57 -4.32 -2.24
C PRO A 223 18.04 -5.02 -3.53
N ALA A 224 19.21 -4.65 -4.02
CA ALA A 224 19.92 -5.46 -5.00
C ALA A 224 20.61 -6.60 -4.26
N ALA A 225 20.05 -7.80 -4.40
CA ALA A 225 20.73 -9.08 -4.18
C ALA A 225 21.39 -9.23 -2.79
N SER A 226 20.56 -9.31 -1.76
CA SER A 226 20.80 -10.32 -0.74
C SER A 226 20.92 -11.65 -1.50
N VAL A 227 22.12 -12.21 -1.55
CA VAL A 227 22.36 -13.62 -1.91
C VAL A 227 21.71 -14.46 -0.81
N GLN A 228 20.38 -14.42 -0.77
CA GLN A 228 19.58 -15.38 -0.03
C GLN A 228 19.43 -16.56 -0.97
N ASN A 229 20.15 -17.63 -0.64
CA ASN A 229 19.80 -18.99 -1.02
C ASN A 229 18.35 -19.25 -0.60
N ASP A 230 17.40 -18.89 -1.45
CA ASP A 230 15.99 -19.20 -1.28
C ASP A 230 15.67 -20.40 -2.17
N LEU A 231 15.90 -21.60 -1.64
CA LEU A 231 15.67 -22.89 -2.31
C LEU A 231 14.18 -23.23 -2.48
N ASN A 232 13.29 -22.24 -2.54
CA ASN A 232 11.87 -22.48 -2.77
C ASN A 232 11.24 -21.35 -3.60
N GLN A 233 11.69 -21.17 -4.84
CA GLN A 233 10.83 -20.54 -5.84
C GLN A 233 10.62 -21.45 -7.05
N CYS A 234 9.39 -21.96 -7.11
CA CYS A 234 8.83 -22.71 -8.21
C CYS A 234 8.79 -21.83 -9.48
N GLY A 235 9.01 -22.46 -10.63
CA GLY A 235 9.30 -21.81 -11.91
C GLY A 235 8.20 -20.94 -12.56
N PRO A 236 8.48 -20.42 -13.77
CA PRO A 236 8.03 -19.11 -14.23
C PRO A 236 6.68 -19.16 -14.97
N GLY A 237 5.85 -18.14 -14.76
CA GLY A 237 4.65 -17.92 -15.55
C GLY A 237 4.12 -16.50 -15.47
N GLY A 238 4.21 -15.78 -16.59
CA GLY A 238 3.24 -14.74 -16.95
C GLY A 238 3.49 -13.32 -16.46
N GLN A 239 4.18 -12.53 -17.30
CA GLN A 239 3.91 -11.13 -17.66
C GLN A 239 2.95 -10.33 -16.75
N SER A 240 3.44 -9.23 -16.15
CA SER A 240 2.78 -7.92 -16.30
C SER A 240 3.65 -6.82 -15.71
N ALA A 241 3.95 -5.81 -16.51
CA ALA A 241 4.61 -4.58 -16.09
C ALA A 241 3.78 -3.86 -15.02
N ASN A 242 4.25 -3.82 -13.75
CA ASN A 242 3.81 -2.78 -12.81
C ASN A 242 4.76 -2.52 -11.62
N SER A 243 6.08 -2.65 -11.78
CA SER A 243 7.02 -2.34 -10.69
C SER A 243 7.40 -0.85 -10.58
N LYS A 244 7.14 -0.04 -11.62
CA LYS A 244 7.47 1.39 -11.63
C LYS A 244 6.47 2.27 -10.85
N GLY A 245 5.20 1.88 -10.76
CA GLY A 245 4.16 2.68 -10.09
C GLY A 245 4.21 2.62 -8.57
N GLN A 246 4.71 1.51 -8.01
CA GLN A 246 4.71 1.31 -6.56
C GLN A 246 5.86 2.06 -5.85
N THR A 247 7.01 2.20 -6.51
CA THR A 247 8.17 2.95 -6.01
C THR A 247 8.00 4.46 -6.14
N THR A 248 7.36 4.94 -7.22
CA THR A 248 7.05 6.38 -7.37
C THR A 248 6.01 6.84 -6.37
N TRP A 249 4.97 6.03 -6.12
CA TRP A 249 3.93 6.35 -5.14
C TRP A 249 4.51 6.47 -3.71
N SER A 250 5.39 5.55 -3.31
CA SER A 250 6.04 5.59 -1.99
C SER A 250 6.93 6.81 -1.80
N LEU A 251 7.67 7.23 -2.85
CA LEU A 251 8.51 8.44 -2.80
C LEU A 251 7.68 9.73 -2.75
N GLU A 252 6.54 9.76 -3.43
CA GLU A 252 5.64 10.93 -3.42
C GLU A 252 4.93 11.09 -2.07
N GLU A 253 4.57 9.99 -1.41
CA GLU A 253 4.07 9.99 -0.04
C GLU A 253 5.13 10.49 0.95
N GLU A 254 6.38 10.03 0.83
CA GLU A 254 7.50 10.47 1.67
C GLU A 254 7.84 11.95 1.49
N LYS A 255 7.87 12.43 0.24
CA LYS A 255 7.98 13.86 -0.06
C LYS A 255 6.84 14.65 0.59
N SER A 256 5.62 14.14 0.52
CA SER A 256 4.45 14.82 1.10
C SER A 256 4.52 14.87 2.63
N ARG A 257 5.02 13.80 3.28
CA ARG A 257 5.27 13.80 4.74
C ARG A 257 6.32 14.83 5.13
N LEU A 258 7.46 14.86 4.44
CA LEU A 258 8.55 15.81 4.73
C LEU A 258 8.11 17.27 4.56
N LEU A 259 7.31 17.58 3.53
CA LEU A 259 6.75 18.92 3.34
C LEU A 259 5.76 19.30 4.45
N ALA A 260 4.95 18.34 4.92
CA ALA A 260 4.03 18.59 6.02
C ALA A 260 4.77 18.83 7.34
N GLU A 261 5.81 18.07 7.61
CA GLU A 261 6.69 18.22 8.77
C GLU A 261 7.40 19.58 8.77
N ALA A 262 8.05 19.94 7.66
CA ALA A 262 8.69 21.25 7.51
C ALA A 262 7.69 22.42 7.68
N ALA A 263 6.45 22.26 7.22
CA ALA A 263 5.41 23.27 7.41
C ALA A 263 4.97 23.39 8.88
N VAL A 264 5.00 22.31 9.67
CA VAL A 264 4.74 22.36 11.11
C VAL A 264 5.90 23.06 11.83
N GLU A 265 7.14 22.68 11.53
CA GLU A 265 8.33 23.29 12.13
C GLU A 265 8.39 24.80 11.86
N LEU A 266 8.06 25.23 10.63
CA LEU A 266 7.99 26.65 10.29
C LEU A 266 6.90 27.40 11.06
N ARG A 267 5.77 26.75 11.34
CA ARG A 267 4.70 27.34 12.18
C ARG A 267 5.16 27.46 13.62
N GLU A 268 5.83 26.43 14.15
CA GLU A 268 6.37 26.46 15.51
C GLU A 268 7.43 27.55 15.68
N GLU A 269 8.36 27.69 14.73
CA GLU A 269 9.38 28.73 14.78
C GLU A 269 8.77 30.13 14.63
N ASN A 270 7.74 30.33 13.81
CA ASN A 270 6.99 31.59 13.79
C ASN A 270 6.37 31.91 15.17
N THR A 271 5.72 30.94 15.80
CA THR A 271 5.15 31.17 17.15
C THR A 271 6.23 31.43 18.19
N ARG A 272 7.41 30.84 18.05
CA ARG A 272 8.57 31.10 18.90
C ARG A 272 9.07 32.53 18.71
N GLN A 273 9.23 32.97 17.46
CA GLN A 273 9.62 34.33 17.14
C GLN A 273 8.61 35.36 17.65
N GLU A 274 7.30 35.11 17.51
CA GLU A 274 6.25 35.96 18.07
C GLU A 274 6.35 36.08 19.59
N ARG A 275 6.62 34.97 20.30
CA ARG A 275 6.85 34.98 21.75
C ARG A 275 8.09 35.76 22.13
N ILE A 276 9.19 35.60 21.38
CA ILE A 276 10.44 36.35 21.62
C ILE A 276 10.19 37.84 21.41
N LEU A 277 9.52 38.22 20.32
CA LEU A 277 9.15 39.61 20.05
C LEU A 277 8.24 40.16 21.15
N ALA A 278 7.23 39.42 21.60
CA ALA A 278 6.36 39.84 22.69
C ALA A 278 7.14 40.09 24.00
N LEU A 279 8.11 39.22 24.32
CA LEU A 279 8.99 39.41 25.46
C LEU A 279 9.90 40.65 25.28
N ALA A 280 10.47 40.84 24.09
CA ALA A 280 11.30 42.00 23.78
C ALA A 280 10.52 43.31 23.94
N LYS A 281 9.29 43.39 23.42
CA LYS A 281 8.39 44.55 23.60
C LYS A 281 8.13 44.83 25.07
N ARG A 282 7.86 43.79 25.87
CA ARG A 282 7.63 43.95 27.31
C ARG A 282 8.87 44.47 28.03
N LEU A 283 10.07 44.03 27.63
CA LEU A 283 11.33 44.53 28.18
C LEU A 283 11.59 45.99 27.79
N ALA A 284 11.24 46.40 26.57
CA ALA A 284 11.37 47.79 26.12
C ALA A 284 10.50 48.74 26.96
N VAL A 285 9.23 48.37 27.19
CA VAL A 285 8.31 49.12 28.06
C VAL A 285 8.88 49.27 29.48
N LEU A 286 9.45 48.21 30.05
CA LEU A 286 10.05 48.26 31.39
C LEU A 286 11.30 49.14 31.45
N ARG A 287 12.02 49.31 30.33
CA ARG A 287 13.17 50.22 30.20
C ARG A 287 12.79 51.66 29.85
N GLY A 288 11.51 51.95 29.58
CA GLY A 288 11.06 53.26 29.10
C GLY A 288 11.41 53.53 27.63
N GLU A 289 11.75 52.48 26.88
CA GLU A 289 12.00 52.55 25.44
C GLU A 289 10.69 52.29 24.66
N ASP A 290 10.63 52.78 23.42
CA ASP A 290 9.48 52.57 22.53
C ASP A 290 9.44 51.11 22.05
N PRO A 291 8.36 50.34 22.33
CA PRO A 291 8.28 48.92 22.02
C PRO A 291 8.11 48.57 20.53
N ASP A 292 7.85 49.56 19.67
CA ASP A 292 7.67 49.36 18.22
C ASP A 292 8.84 49.92 17.38
N LYS A 293 9.93 50.36 18.02
CA LYS A 293 11.20 50.76 17.40
C LYS A 293 12.25 49.67 17.42
#